data_AF-A0A6I7X4Y4-F1
#
_entry.id   AF-A0A6I7X4Y4-F1
#
_cell.length_a   1.000
_cell.length_b   1.000
_cell.length_c   1.000
_cell.angle_alpha   90.00
_cell.angle_beta   90.00
_cell.angle_gamma   90.00
#
_symmetry.space_group_name_H-M   'P 1'
#
loop_
_entity.id
_entity.type
_entity.pdbx_description
1 polymer ?
#
loop_
_entity_poly.entity_id
_entity_poly.type
_entity_poly.pdbx_seq_one_letter_code
_entity_poly.pdbx_strand_id
1 'polypeptide(L)'
;LEMLKEEHTENFYLEETRQYIVPSLTALKYISKPDFNPACDFAVDELIAKTSISFPKFILRIFFKILTYITYLRYYKIFDKNFSKVLIWNGGKFRQLIAIEIAKLLNKQVVYFENGLLPNTQVLDLKGINFSNSVPRNKEFYQTYTSDIELPGQLVPRVSKHTEKFNKQEDKLPKEFIFVPFQVDYDTQIITESKFIKNMRALFDVIVELSKETNFHFILKEHPSSGINYPDLHKTEVSQLLSS
;
A
#
# COMPACT_ATOMS: atom_id res chain seq x y z
N LEU A 1 18.67 7.44 3.70
CA LEU A 1 18.35 8.47 4.71
C LEU A 1 19.60 8.94 5.43
N GLU A 2 20.53 8.06 5.83
CA GLU A 2 21.85 8.50 6.31
C GLU A 2 22.70 9.17 5.22
N MET A 3 22.68 8.68 3.98
CA MET A 3 23.37 9.33 2.85
C MET A 3 22.80 10.70 2.41
N LEU A 4 21.61 11.10 2.89
CA LEU A 4 21.04 12.43 2.59
C LEU A 4 21.52 13.48 3.59
N LYS A 5 22.25 13.09 4.65
CA LYS A 5 22.67 14.00 5.70
C LYS A 5 23.87 14.87 5.32
N GLU A 6 24.58 14.57 4.23
CA GLU A 6 25.91 15.18 3.99
C GLU A 6 25.98 16.23 2.88
N GLU A 7 25.02 16.37 1.95
CA GLU A 7 25.20 17.31 0.82
C GLU A 7 24.09 18.36 0.57
N HIS A 8 22.89 18.27 1.15
CA HIS A 8 21.78 19.21 0.83
C HIS A 8 20.89 19.61 2.01
N THR A 9 21.45 19.73 3.22
CA THR A 9 20.68 19.98 4.46
C THR A 9 20.06 21.38 4.57
N GLU A 10 20.45 22.35 3.74
CA GLU A 10 19.95 23.73 3.85
C GLU A 10 18.47 23.90 3.45
N ASN A 11 17.88 22.95 2.72
CA ASN A 11 16.52 23.06 2.19
C ASN A 11 15.52 22.03 2.72
N PHE A 12 15.93 21.10 3.59
CA PHE A 12 15.06 20.04 4.10
C PHE A 12 15.03 20.02 5.63
N TYR A 13 13.87 20.37 6.20
CA TYR A 13 13.60 20.21 7.62
C TYR A 13 13.09 18.80 7.89
N LEU A 14 13.93 17.96 8.50
CA LEU A 14 13.51 16.65 8.98
C LEU A 14 12.86 16.78 10.35
N GLU A 15 11.59 16.43 10.44
CA GLU A 15 10.82 16.50 11.68
C GLU A 15 10.33 15.11 12.07
N GLU A 16 10.73 14.64 13.26
CA GLU A 16 10.27 13.37 13.78
C GLU A 16 9.04 13.57 14.66
N THR A 17 7.90 13.08 14.18
CA THR A 17 6.62 13.19 14.91
C THR A 17 6.62 12.62 16.33
N ARG A 18 7.58 11.73 16.67
CA ARG A 18 7.79 11.19 18.01
C ARG A 18 8.22 12.25 19.02
N GLN A 19 8.91 13.30 18.56
CA GLN A 19 9.35 14.43 19.38
C GLN A 19 8.19 15.38 19.72
N TYR A 20 7.09 15.32 18.96
CA TYR A 20 5.92 16.16 19.13
C TYR A 20 4.86 15.46 19.98
N ILE A 21 5.14 15.30 21.28
CA ILE A 21 4.21 14.65 22.23
C ILE A 21 3.15 15.64 22.73
N VAL A 22 3.50 16.93 22.83
CA VAL A 22 2.60 17.98 23.30
C VAL A 22 1.62 18.38 22.18
N PRO A 23 0.29 18.30 22.42
CA PRO A 23 -0.72 18.65 21.44
C PRO A 23 -0.76 20.16 21.14
N SER A 24 -1.17 20.52 19.92
CA SER A 24 -1.45 21.92 19.55
C SER A 24 -2.82 22.35 20.05
N LEU A 25 -2.88 23.37 20.91
CA LEU A 25 -4.15 23.99 21.31
C LEU A 25 -4.80 24.77 20.16
N THR A 26 -4.00 25.34 19.25
CA THR A 26 -4.50 26.01 18.05
C THR A 26 -5.31 25.06 17.17
N ALA A 27 -4.91 23.79 17.09
CA ALA A 27 -5.59 22.77 16.31
C ALA A 27 -7.04 22.52 16.75
N LEU A 28 -7.37 22.78 18.03
CA LEU A 28 -8.73 22.63 18.55
C LEU A 28 -9.73 23.56 17.84
N LYS A 29 -9.28 24.73 17.37
CA LYS A 29 -10.11 25.68 16.62
C LYS A 29 -10.65 25.10 15.30
N TYR A 30 -9.99 24.07 14.78
CA TYR A 30 -10.30 23.48 13.49
C TYR A 30 -10.71 22.00 13.59
N ILE A 31 -10.93 21.47 14.79
CA ILE A 31 -11.12 20.04 15.03
C ILE A 31 -12.30 19.41 14.26
N SER A 32 -13.29 20.22 13.89
CA SER A 32 -14.48 19.79 13.15
C SER A 32 -14.34 19.88 11.63
N LYS A 33 -13.25 20.46 11.10
CA LYS A 33 -13.09 20.70 9.66
C LYS A 33 -12.57 19.49 8.87
N PRO A 34 -11.54 18.75 9.33
CA PRO A 34 -11.02 17.60 8.58
C PRO A 34 -11.98 16.41 8.56
N ASP A 35 -11.99 15.65 7.45
CA ASP A 35 -12.67 14.36 7.40
C ASP A 35 -11.69 13.21 7.64
N PHE A 36 -11.73 12.66 8.86
CA PHE A 36 -10.88 11.55 9.26
C PHE A 36 -11.53 10.17 9.13
N ASN A 37 -12.74 10.06 8.56
CA ASN A 37 -13.39 8.77 8.37
C ASN A 37 -12.53 7.82 7.53
N PRO A 38 -11.92 8.23 6.39
CA PRO A 38 -11.07 7.35 5.60
C PRO A 38 -9.88 6.80 6.39
N ALA A 39 -9.26 7.61 7.25
CA ALA A 39 -8.16 7.16 8.10
C ALA A 39 -8.62 6.08 9.07
N CYS A 40 -9.74 6.29 9.76
CA CYS A 40 -10.28 5.33 10.71
C CYS A 40 -10.67 4.02 10.03
N ASP A 41 -11.36 4.10 8.89
CA ASP A 41 -11.83 2.93 8.15
C ASP A 41 -10.66 2.09 7.62
N PHE A 42 -9.66 2.75 7.02
CA PHE A 42 -8.44 2.07 6.61
C PHE A 42 -7.75 1.37 7.78
N ALA A 43 -7.62 2.03 8.94
CA ALA A 43 -6.93 1.45 10.09
C ALA A 43 -7.65 0.22 10.67
N VAL A 44 -8.99 0.24 10.68
CA VAL A 44 -9.81 -0.90 11.08
C VAL A 44 -9.61 -2.06 10.12
N ASP A 45 -9.73 -1.80 8.81
CA ASP A 45 -9.61 -2.86 7.79
C ASP A 45 -8.18 -3.40 7.71
N GLU A 46 -7.16 -2.56 7.85
CA GLU A 46 -5.75 -2.99 7.93
C GLU A 46 -5.50 -3.88 9.16
N LEU A 47 -6.04 -3.51 10.32
CA LEU A 47 -5.88 -4.31 11.55
C LEU A 47 -6.53 -5.70 11.39
N ILE A 48 -7.74 -5.75 10.87
CA ILE A 48 -8.47 -7.00 10.63
C ILE A 48 -7.73 -7.85 9.60
N ALA A 49 -7.28 -7.26 8.49
CA ALA A 49 -6.53 -7.96 7.46
C ALA A 49 -5.20 -8.54 7.99
N LYS A 50 -4.51 -7.82 8.89
CA LYS A 50 -3.25 -8.27 9.49
C LYS A 50 -3.39 -9.35 10.54
N THR A 51 -4.42 -9.27 11.38
CA THR A 51 -4.52 -10.08 12.60
C THR A 51 -5.61 -11.14 12.54
N SER A 52 -6.48 -11.07 11.54
CA SER A 52 -7.70 -11.89 11.45
C SER A 52 -8.57 -11.81 12.71
N ILE A 53 -8.46 -10.71 13.47
CA ILE A 53 -9.20 -10.53 14.72
C ILE A 53 -10.70 -10.43 14.43
N SER A 54 -11.49 -11.23 15.12
CA SER A 54 -12.95 -11.13 15.11
C SER A 54 -13.39 -10.21 16.26
N PHE A 55 -13.35 -8.91 16.02
CA PHE A 55 -13.77 -7.88 16.99
C PHE A 55 -14.80 -6.93 16.35
N PRO A 56 -15.79 -6.42 17.11
CA PRO A 56 -16.79 -5.53 16.53
C PRO A 56 -16.16 -4.27 15.91
N LYS A 57 -16.36 -4.08 14.59
CA LYS A 57 -15.75 -2.96 13.83
C LYS A 57 -16.04 -1.59 14.43
N PHE A 58 -17.22 -1.39 15.01
CA PHE A 58 -17.59 -0.11 15.61
C PHE A 58 -16.70 0.26 16.81
N ILE A 59 -16.27 -0.72 17.62
CA ILE A 59 -15.40 -0.47 18.76
C ILE A 59 -13.99 -0.13 18.27
N LEU A 60 -13.47 -0.88 17.29
CA LEU A 60 -12.18 -0.56 16.66
C LEU A 60 -12.21 0.84 16.04
N ARG A 61 -13.32 1.22 15.40
CA ARG A 61 -13.50 2.56 14.85
C ARG A 61 -13.47 3.64 15.94
N ILE A 62 -14.10 3.42 17.09
CA ILE A 62 -14.01 4.34 18.23
C ILE A 62 -12.56 4.50 18.70
N PHE A 63 -11.84 3.38 18.86
CA PHE A 63 -10.42 3.39 19.23
C PHE A 63 -9.57 4.19 18.24
N PHE A 64 -9.70 3.90 16.94
CA PHE A 64 -8.94 4.62 15.91
C PHE A 64 -9.37 6.08 15.77
N LYS A 65 -10.64 6.42 16.03
CA LYS A 65 -11.10 7.81 16.08
C LYS A 65 -10.39 8.60 17.17
N ILE A 66 -10.28 8.05 18.38
CA ILE A 66 -9.52 8.68 19.47
C ILE A 66 -8.05 8.85 19.07
N LEU A 67 -7.43 7.79 18.54
CA LEU A 67 -6.04 7.83 18.09
C LEU A 67 -5.80 8.85 16.96
N THR A 68 -6.77 9.01 16.07
CA THR A 68 -6.75 10.02 15.01
C THR A 68 -6.68 11.42 15.60
N TYR A 69 -7.56 11.77 16.54
CA TYR A 69 -7.53 13.12 17.12
C TYR A 69 -6.26 13.39 17.93
N ILE A 70 -5.74 12.40 18.66
CA ILE A 70 -4.44 12.52 19.33
C ILE A 70 -3.32 12.79 18.30
N THR A 71 -3.33 12.04 17.19
CA THR A 71 -2.33 12.21 16.11
C THR A 71 -2.49 13.55 15.41
N TYR A 72 -3.73 13.99 15.14
CA TYR A 72 -4.06 15.27 14.54
C TYR A 72 -3.51 16.45 15.36
N LEU A 73 -3.78 16.48 16.67
CA LEU A 73 -3.31 17.56 17.53
C LEU A 73 -1.78 17.67 17.55
N ARG A 74 -1.09 16.53 17.46
CA ARG A 74 0.39 16.46 17.40
C ARG A 74 0.91 16.90 16.04
N TYR A 75 0.34 16.37 14.96
CA TYR A 75 0.78 16.65 13.59
C TYR A 75 0.51 18.10 13.22
N TYR A 76 -0.62 18.68 13.64
CA TYR A 76 -0.95 20.07 13.38
C TYR A 76 0.19 21.01 13.79
N LYS A 77 0.86 20.77 14.93
CA LYS A 77 1.98 21.59 15.40
C LYS A 77 3.14 21.65 14.40
N ILE A 78 3.39 20.55 13.70
CA ILE A 78 4.40 20.50 12.64
C ILE A 78 3.86 21.25 11.42
N PHE A 79 2.61 20.97 11.04
CA PHE A 79 1.99 21.56 9.86
C PHE A 79 1.68 23.05 9.98
N ASP A 80 1.64 23.63 11.18
CA ASP A 80 1.46 25.07 11.39
C ASP A 80 2.73 25.89 11.06
N LYS A 81 3.85 25.22 10.77
CA LYS A 81 5.11 25.89 10.35
C LYS A 81 5.03 26.40 8.91
N ASN A 82 5.93 27.32 8.56
CA ASN A 82 5.99 27.93 7.23
C ASN A 82 6.62 27.00 6.18
N PHE A 83 5.79 26.14 5.57
CA PHE A 83 6.16 25.36 4.39
C PHE A 83 4.96 25.23 3.45
N SER A 84 5.24 25.26 2.14
CA SER A 84 4.24 25.23 1.07
C SER A 84 3.92 23.83 0.56
N LYS A 85 4.83 22.87 0.74
CA LYS A 85 4.72 21.50 0.22
C LYS A 85 5.02 20.45 1.28
N VAL A 86 4.41 19.27 1.13
CA VAL A 86 4.64 18.09 1.98
C VAL A 86 4.89 16.89 1.10
N LEU A 87 6.01 16.20 1.33
CA LEU A 87 6.31 14.94 0.70
C LEU A 87 5.78 13.80 1.59
N ILE A 88 4.84 13.02 1.07
CA ILE A 88 4.24 11.88 1.77
C ILE A 88 4.71 10.59 1.08
N TRP A 89 5.45 9.75 1.81
CA TRP A 89 5.75 8.40 1.34
C TRP A 89 4.44 7.59 1.35
N ASN A 90 4.09 6.96 0.23
CA ASN A 90 2.79 6.35 -0.02
C ASN A 90 1.67 7.42 0.09
N GLY A 91 0.64 7.22 0.90
CA GLY A 91 -0.47 8.17 1.05
C GLY A 91 -1.78 7.52 1.53
N GLY A 92 -1.87 6.20 1.52
CA GLY A 92 -3.09 5.46 1.87
C GLY A 92 -3.13 4.93 3.30
N LYS A 93 -2.05 5.07 4.09
CA LYS A 93 -2.03 4.52 5.46
C LYS A 93 -2.59 5.47 6.50
N PHE A 94 -3.04 4.91 7.63
CA PHE A 94 -3.68 5.63 8.75
C PHE A 94 -3.06 7.01 9.07
N ARG A 95 -1.76 7.05 9.38
CA ARG A 95 -1.08 8.30 9.75
C ARG A 95 -0.89 9.26 8.58
N GLN A 96 -0.71 8.72 7.37
CA GLN A 96 -0.54 9.52 6.16
C GLN A 96 -1.86 10.21 5.80
N LEU A 97 -2.98 9.50 5.89
CA LEU A 97 -4.32 10.07 5.67
C LEU A 97 -4.60 11.23 6.63
N ILE A 98 -4.23 11.10 7.90
CA ILE A 98 -4.33 12.21 8.88
C ILE A 98 -3.46 13.40 8.45
N ALA A 99 -2.21 13.15 8.06
CA ALA A 99 -1.29 14.19 7.61
C ALA A 99 -1.79 14.92 6.34
N ILE A 100 -2.36 14.18 5.38
CA ILE A 100 -2.93 14.72 4.14
C ILE A 100 -4.12 15.63 4.46
N GLU A 101 -5.01 15.22 5.35
CA GLU A 101 -6.16 16.05 5.75
C GLU A 101 -5.73 17.34 6.46
N ILE A 102 -4.66 17.31 7.26
CA ILE A 102 -4.07 18.52 7.85
C ILE A 102 -3.43 19.41 6.77
N ALA A 103 -2.74 18.81 5.80
CA ALA A 103 -2.16 19.53 4.67
C ALA A 103 -3.26 20.31 3.91
N LYS A 104 -4.38 19.64 3.60
CA LYS A 104 -5.55 20.25 2.96
C LYS A 104 -6.13 21.38 3.79
N LEU A 105 -6.33 21.16 5.09
CA LEU A 105 -6.85 22.17 6.02
C LEU A 105 -6.00 23.45 6.01
N LEU A 106 -4.68 23.31 5.89
CA LEU A 106 -3.73 24.42 5.90
C LEU A 106 -3.27 24.85 4.50
N ASN A 107 -3.96 24.43 3.44
CA ASN A 107 -3.67 24.78 2.04
C ASN A 107 -2.22 24.47 1.61
N LYS A 108 -1.70 23.32 2.04
CA LYS A 108 -0.36 22.84 1.68
C LYS A 108 -0.44 21.82 0.56
N GLN A 109 0.41 21.96 -0.46
CA GLN A 109 0.44 21.03 -1.57
C GLN A 109 1.06 19.69 -1.12
N VAL A 110 0.32 18.61 -1.35
CA VAL A 110 0.82 17.25 -1.10
C VAL A 110 1.50 16.72 -2.35
N VAL A 111 2.69 16.17 -2.18
CA VAL A 111 3.43 15.41 -3.19
C VAL A 111 3.57 13.98 -2.67
N TYR A 112 2.97 13.03 -3.36
CA TYR A 112 3.03 11.61 -3.02
C TYR A 112 4.27 11.00 -3.66
N PHE A 113 4.97 10.13 -2.94
CA PHE A 113 6.09 9.41 -3.51
C PHE A 113 6.19 7.96 -3.02
N GLU A 114 6.76 7.09 -3.86
CA GLU A 114 6.92 5.66 -3.60
C GLU A 114 8.16 5.18 -4.37
N ASN A 115 8.61 3.95 -4.09
CA ASN A 115 9.56 3.25 -4.96
C ASN A 115 9.03 3.22 -6.41
N GLY A 116 9.93 3.42 -7.37
CA GLY A 116 9.61 3.26 -8.77
C GLY A 116 9.49 1.80 -9.21
N LEU A 117 8.87 1.60 -10.38
CA LEU A 117 8.67 0.27 -10.97
C LEU A 117 9.98 -0.36 -11.47
N LEU A 118 10.96 0.47 -11.81
CA LEU A 118 12.29 0.06 -12.24
C LEU A 118 13.31 0.23 -11.10
N PRO A 119 14.39 -0.58 -11.06
CA PRO A 119 15.45 -0.41 -10.07
C PRO A 119 16.00 1.01 -10.04
N ASN A 120 16.32 1.51 -8.84
CA ASN A 120 16.90 2.85 -8.64
C ASN A 120 16.02 4.01 -9.14
N THR A 121 14.70 3.81 -9.27
CA THR A 121 13.75 4.87 -9.62
C THR A 121 12.78 5.17 -8.46
N GLN A 122 12.16 6.35 -8.49
CA GLN A 122 11.12 6.79 -7.56
C GLN A 122 9.96 7.37 -8.36
N VAL A 123 8.74 7.18 -7.86
CA VAL A 123 7.55 7.88 -8.38
C VAL A 123 7.31 9.12 -7.53
N LEU A 124 7.05 10.26 -8.17
CA LEU A 124 6.54 11.47 -7.54
C LEU A 124 5.30 11.94 -8.29
N ASP A 125 4.22 12.24 -7.56
CA ASP A 125 2.93 12.55 -8.17
C ASP A 125 2.11 13.50 -7.25
N LEU A 126 1.41 14.47 -7.84
CA LEU A 126 0.59 15.43 -7.09
C LEU A 126 -0.82 14.92 -6.77
N LYS A 127 -1.27 13.89 -7.48
CA LYS A 127 -2.60 13.29 -7.35
C LYS A 127 -2.60 12.07 -6.43
N GLY A 128 -1.59 11.22 -6.54
CA GLY A 128 -1.47 9.99 -5.75
C GLY A 128 -0.43 9.02 -6.31
N ILE A 129 -0.22 7.88 -5.65
CA ILE A 129 0.68 6.82 -6.11
C ILE A 129 -0.09 5.53 -6.41
N ASN A 130 0.53 4.60 -7.14
CA ASN A 130 -0.08 3.35 -7.60
C ASN A 130 -1.40 3.60 -8.36
N PHE A 131 -2.49 2.93 -8.02
CA PHE A 131 -3.78 3.09 -8.69
C PHE A 131 -4.31 4.53 -8.70
N SER A 132 -3.96 5.34 -7.70
CA SER A 132 -4.44 6.73 -7.56
C SER A 132 -3.56 7.76 -8.27
N ASN A 133 -2.56 7.30 -9.04
CA ASN A 133 -1.64 8.21 -9.75
C ASN A 133 -2.30 9.01 -10.87
N SER A 134 -1.56 10.01 -11.35
CA SER A 134 -1.94 10.92 -12.43
C SER A 134 -1.75 10.35 -13.83
N VAL A 135 -1.10 9.18 -13.96
CA VAL A 135 -0.82 8.56 -15.26
C VAL A 135 -2.14 8.24 -15.99
N PRO A 136 -2.26 8.58 -17.30
CA PRO A 136 -3.48 8.30 -18.06
C PRO A 136 -3.90 6.83 -18.05
N ARG A 137 -5.22 6.59 -18.07
CA ARG A 137 -5.82 5.24 -18.11
C ARG A 137 -6.32 4.85 -19.50
N ASN A 138 -6.32 5.79 -20.44
CA ASN A 138 -6.74 5.54 -21.81
C ASN A 138 -5.59 4.92 -22.61
N LYS A 139 -5.93 4.00 -23.52
CA LYS A 139 -4.95 3.25 -24.32
C LYS A 139 -4.26 4.16 -25.34
N GLU A 140 -5.00 5.12 -25.86
CA GLU A 140 -4.61 6.04 -26.92
C GLU A 140 -3.38 6.86 -26.52
N PHE A 141 -3.31 7.31 -25.26
CA PHE A 141 -2.13 7.98 -24.70
C PHE A 141 -0.87 7.13 -24.90
N TYR A 142 -0.91 5.84 -24.55
CA TYR A 142 0.27 4.96 -24.64
C TYR A 142 0.61 4.59 -26.08
N GLN A 143 -0.39 4.50 -26.97
CA GLN A 143 -0.14 4.19 -28.38
C GLN A 143 0.52 5.35 -29.12
N THR A 144 0.30 6.58 -28.66
CA THR A 144 0.87 7.81 -29.24
C THR A 144 2.06 8.34 -28.46
N TYR A 145 2.37 7.74 -27.29
CA TYR A 145 3.47 8.13 -26.46
C TYR A 145 4.80 7.88 -27.17
N THR A 146 5.61 8.93 -27.26
CA THR A 146 6.98 8.88 -27.77
C THR A 146 7.92 9.43 -26.70
N SER A 147 9.11 8.85 -26.60
CA SER A 147 10.14 9.26 -25.66
C SER A 147 11.48 9.16 -26.35
N ASP A 148 12.26 10.23 -26.28
CA ASP A 148 13.65 10.26 -26.76
C ASP A 148 14.61 9.62 -25.73
N ILE A 149 14.10 9.24 -24.56
CA ILE A 149 14.86 8.55 -23.52
C ILE A 149 14.96 7.07 -23.90
N GLU A 150 16.18 6.58 -24.05
CA GLU A 150 16.46 5.15 -24.19
C GLU A 150 16.05 4.42 -22.90
N LEU A 151 15.05 3.54 -23.03
CA LEU A 151 14.57 2.72 -21.91
C LEU A 151 15.43 1.47 -21.76
N PRO A 152 15.59 0.91 -20.55
CA PRO A 152 16.28 -0.34 -20.36
C PRO A 152 15.62 -1.45 -21.19
N GLY A 153 16.38 -2.04 -22.13
CA GLY A 153 15.89 -3.15 -22.97
C GLY A 153 15.76 -4.48 -22.22
N GLN A 154 16.22 -4.55 -20.97
CA GLN A 154 16.18 -5.75 -20.14
C GLN A 154 15.57 -5.43 -18.77
N LEU A 155 14.59 -6.24 -18.38
CA LEU A 155 14.01 -6.20 -17.04
C LEU A 155 14.92 -6.95 -16.07
N VAL A 156 15.36 -6.26 -15.02
CA VAL A 156 16.13 -6.88 -13.93
C VAL A 156 15.15 -7.29 -12.83
N PRO A 157 14.96 -8.59 -12.58
CA PRO A 157 14.11 -9.04 -11.49
C PRO A 157 14.69 -8.59 -10.16
N ARG A 158 13.82 -8.15 -9.25
CA ARG A 158 14.21 -7.76 -7.90
C ARG A 158 14.76 -8.99 -7.16
N VAL A 159 15.95 -8.87 -6.58
CA VAL A 159 16.50 -9.90 -5.69
C VAL A 159 15.54 -10.12 -4.52
N SER A 160 15.00 -11.33 -4.39
CA SER A 160 14.06 -11.65 -3.32
C SER A 160 14.81 -11.75 -1.99
N LYS A 161 14.26 -11.16 -0.92
CA LYS A 161 14.87 -11.19 0.43
C LYS A 161 14.77 -12.57 1.10
N HIS A 162 14.06 -13.51 0.49
CA HIS A 162 13.77 -14.83 1.02
C HIS A 162 14.08 -15.92 -0.02
N THR A 163 15.18 -15.79 -0.78
CA THR A 163 15.65 -16.82 -1.73
C THR A 163 15.75 -18.21 -1.11
N GLU A 164 16.06 -18.30 0.19
CA GLU A 164 16.10 -19.57 0.94
C GLU A 164 14.75 -20.31 0.99
N LYS A 165 13.61 -19.59 0.95
CA LYS A 165 12.28 -20.23 0.86
C LYS A 165 12.03 -20.89 -0.50
N PHE A 166 12.81 -20.55 -1.52
CA PHE A 166 12.69 -21.09 -2.88
C PHE A 166 13.67 -22.24 -3.16
N ASN A 167 14.43 -22.67 -2.14
CA ASN A 167 15.25 -23.88 -2.24
C ASN A 167 14.37 -25.12 -2.03
N LYS A 168 13.58 -25.51 -3.04
CA LYS A 168 13.07 -26.88 -3.19
C LYS A 168 12.42 -27.09 -4.56
N GLN A 169 12.78 -28.22 -5.17
CA GLN A 169 12.26 -28.91 -6.36
C GLN A 169 11.70 -28.06 -7.50
N GLU A 170 12.38 -28.15 -8.66
CA GLU A 170 11.78 -27.86 -9.96
C GLU A 170 10.68 -28.89 -10.26
N ASP A 171 9.52 -28.74 -9.61
CA ASP A 171 8.33 -29.42 -10.09
C ASP A 171 8.01 -28.88 -11.49
N LYS A 172 7.84 -29.80 -12.44
CA LYS A 172 7.51 -29.41 -13.82
C LYS A 172 6.14 -28.75 -13.82
N LEU A 173 6.10 -27.45 -14.08
CA LEU A 173 4.86 -26.72 -14.30
C LEU A 173 4.08 -27.37 -15.47
N PRO A 174 2.74 -27.36 -15.42
CA PRO A 174 1.92 -27.77 -16.56
C PRO A 174 2.30 -26.98 -17.81
N LYS A 175 2.09 -27.59 -18.99
CA LYS A 175 2.38 -26.92 -20.28
C LYS A 175 1.53 -25.67 -20.49
N GLU A 176 0.29 -25.71 -20.02
CA GLU A 176 -0.69 -24.63 -20.13
C GLU A 176 -1.27 -24.38 -18.75
N PHE A 177 -1.07 -23.17 -18.22
CA PHE A 177 -1.58 -22.79 -16.93
C PHE A 177 -1.86 -21.28 -16.85
N ILE A 178 -2.74 -20.91 -15.93
CA ILE A 178 -3.02 -19.54 -15.53
C ILE A 178 -2.28 -19.29 -14.23
N PHE A 179 -1.30 -18.38 -14.28
CA PHE A 179 -0.59 -17.93 -13.09
C PHE A 179 -1.45 -16.95 -12.29
N VAL A 180 -1.59 -17.20 -10.99
CA VAL A 180 -2.35 -16.36 -10.06
C VAL A 180 -1.43 -15.88 -8.95
N PRO A 181 -0.86 -14.66 -9.05
CA PRO A 181 -0.01 -14.12 -8.01
C PRO A 181 -0.85 -13.68 -6.82
N PHE A 182 -0.59 -14.26 -5.65
CA PHE A 182 -1.09 -13.68 -4.42
C PHE A 182 -0.33 -12.39 -4.10
N GLN A 183 -1.02 -11.52 -3.37
CA GLN A 183 -0.51 -10.26 -2.84
C GLN A 183 -0.56 -10.31 -1.31
N VAL A 184 -0.03 -9.29 -0.65
CA VAL A 184 -0.17 -9.15 0.80
C VAL A 184 -1.61 -8.73 1.11
N ASP A 185 -2.32 -9.45 1.99
CA ASP A 185 -3.76 -9.19 2.26
C ASP A 185 -4.04 -7.77 2.76
N TYR A 186 -3.09 -7.23 3.51
CA TYR A 186 -3.15 -5.88 4.06
C TYR A 186 -2.39 -4.85 3.22
N ASP A 187 -2.06 -5.18 1.97
CA ASP A 187 -1.58 -4.19 1.01
C ASP A 187 -2.63 -3.07 0.86
N THR A 188 -2.18 -1.82 0.84
CA THR A 188 -3.06 -0.67 0.67
C THR A 188 -3.93 -0.81 -0.58
N GLN A 189 -3.40 -1.33 -1.69
CA GLN A 189 -4.18 -1.52 -2.93
C GLN A 189 -5.27 -2.58 -2.80
N ILE A 190 -5.03 -3.65 -2.03
CA ILE A 190 -6.07 -4.65 -1.74
C ILE A 190 -7.16 -4.03 -0.86
N ILE A 191 -6.78 -3.30 0.19
CA ILE A 191 -7.73 -2.69 1.12
C ILE A 191 -8.58 -1.60 0.43
N THR A 192 -7.95 -0.70 -0.34
CA THR A 192 -8.64 0.51 -0.84
C THR A 192 -9.22 0.34 -2.23
N GLU A 193 -8.58 -0.42 -3.13
CA GLU A 193 -8.95 -0.45 -4.55
C GLU A 193 -9.64 -1.75 -4.98
N SER A 194 -9.49 -2.83 -4.20
CA SER A 194 -10.14 -4.10 -4.51
C SER A 194 -11.59 -4.14 -4.03
N LYS A 195 -12.52 -3.92 -4.96
CA LYS A 195 -13.96 -3.89 -4.66
C LYS A 195 -14.51 -5.26 -4.29
N PHE A 196 -14.06 -6.32 -4.94
CA PHE A 196 -14.64 -7.67 -4.83
C PHE A 196 -13.76 -8.63 -4.04
N ILE A 197 -12.45 -8.60 -4.24
CA ILE A 197 -11.50 -9.54 -3.61
C ILE A 197 -10.88 -8.90 -2.39
N LYS A 198 -11.34 -9.28 -1.19
CA LYS A 198 -10.94 -8.61 0.06
C LYS A 198 -9.62 -9.12 0.65
N ASN A 199 -9.16 -10.29 0.24
CA ASN A 199 -7.94 -10.93 0.68
C ASN A 199 -7.62 -12.12 -0.24
N MET A 200 -6.51 -12.81 -0.01
CA MET A 200 -6.08 -13.90 -0.90
C MET A 200 -6.89 -15.18 -0.73
N ARG A 201 -7.56 -15.37 0.41
CA ARG A 201 -8.51 -16.48 0.60
C ARG A 201 -9.75 -16.29 -0.27
N ALA A 202 -10.30 -15.08 -0.31
CA ALA A 202 -11.41 -14.75 -1.21
C ALA A 202 -11.02 -14.91 -2.69
N LEU A 203 -9.77 -14.59 -3.06
CA LEU A 203 -9.26 -14.89 -4.40
C LEU A 203 -9.22 -16.39 -4.65
N PHE A 204 -8.67 -17.17 -3.72
CA PHE A 204 -8.62 -18.62 -3.79
C PHE A 204 -10.00 -19.23 -4.00
N ASP A 205 -11.00 -18.81 -3.22
CA ASP A 205 -12.37 -19.32 -3.33
C ASP A 205 -12.95 -19.07 -4.74
N VAL A 206 -12.75 -17.88 -5.30
CA VAL A 206 -13.16 -17.56 -6.67
C VAL A 206 -12.46 -18.47 -7.70
N ILE A 207 -11.16 -18.69 -7.55
CA ILE A 207 -10.39 -19.57 -8.45
C ILE A 207 -10.85 -21.02 -8.32
N VAL A 208 -11.17 -21.48 -7.12
CA VAL A 208 -11.72 -22.83 -6.90
C VAL A 208 -13.05 -22.99 -7.63
N GLU A 209 -13.97 -22.05 -7.51
CA GLU A 209 -15.24 -22.13 -8.25
C GLU A 209 -15.02 -22.11 -9.77
N LEU A 210 -14.14 -21.23 -10.27
CA LEU A 210 -13.79 -21.20 -11.70
C LEU A 210 -13.12 -22.49 -12.19
N SER A 211 -12.32 -23.15 -11.34
CA SER A 211 -11.66 -24.41 -11.69
C SER A 211 -12.64 -25.57 -11.84
N LYS A 212 -13.81 -25.51 -11.21
CA LYS A 212 -14.87 -26.51 -11.38
C LYS A 212 -15.60 -26.36 -12.72
N GLU A 213 -15.60 -25.16 -13.27
CA GLU A 213 -16.30 -24.82 -14.51
C GLU A 213 -15.38 -24.79 -15.75
N THR A 214 -14.07 -24.94 -15.57
CA THR A 214 -13.07 -24.82 -16.65
C THR A 214 -12.04 -25.94 -16.59
N ASN A 215 -11.38 -26.19 -17.72
CA ASN A 215 -10.26 -27.13 -17.80
C ASN A 215 -8.90 -26.43 -17.63
N PHE A 216 -8.88 -25.19 -17.12
CA PHE A 216 -7.63 -24.46 -16.91
C PHE A 216 -6.90 -24.96 -15.67
N HIS A 217 -5.58 -25.13 -15.79
CA HIS A 217 -4.72 -25.34 -14.63
C HIS A 217 -4.34 -24.00 -14.03
N PHE A 218 -4.68 -23.75 -12.76
CA PHE A 218 -4.31 -22.52 -12.07
C PHE A 218 -3.08 -22.78 -11.18
N ILE A 219 -2.04 -21.97 -11.30
CA ILE A 219 -0.88 -22.02 -10.40
C ILE A 219 -0.90 -20.77 -9.53
N LEU A 220 -1.26 -20.94 -8.26
CA LEU A 220 -1.36 -19.84 -7.32
C LEU A 220 -0.05 -19.70 -6.54
N LYS A 221 0.53 -18.51 -6.54
CA LYS A 221 1.84 -18.26 -5.94
C LYS A 221 1.75 -17.27 -4.79
N GLU A 222 2.06 -17.73 -3.58
CA GLU A 222 2.14 -16.87 -2.39
C GLU A 222 3.18 -15.76 -2.54
N HIS A 223 2.83 -14.56 -2.06
CA HIS A 223 3.71 -13.39 -2.09
C HIS A 223 4.90 -13.56 -1.13
N PRO A 224 6.15 -13.35 -1.57
CA PRO A 224 7.35 -13.64 -0.76
C PRO A 224 7.42 -12.83 0.54
N SER A 225 6.86 -11.63 0.54
CA SER A 225 6.82 -10.73 1.70
C SER A 225 5.52 -10.82 2.51
N SER A 226 4.61 -11.76 2.21
CA SER A 226 3.40 -11.93 3.03
C SER A 226 3.80 -12.40 4.43
N GLY A 227 3.17 -11.80 5.44
CA GLY A 227 3.24 -12.29 6.82
C GLY A 227 2.24 -13.42 7.12
N ILE A 228 1.33 -13.69 6.17
CA ILE A 228 0.29 -14.71 6.28
C ILE A 228 0.70 -15.88 5.39
N ASN A 229 0.64 -17.09 5.95
CA ASN A 229 0.79 -18.34 5.21
C ASN A 229 -0.59 -19.01 5.11
N TYR A 230 -0.79 -19.86 4.10
CA TYR A 230 -2.08 -20.51 3.86
C TYR A 230 -2.00 -22.05 3.84
N PRO A 231 -1.45 -22.70 4.90
CA PRO A 231 -1.21 -24.15 4.92
C PRO A 231 -2.47 -24.99 4.72
N ASP A 232 -3.64 -24.44 5.01
CA ASP A 232 -4.93 -25.06 4.80
C ASP A 232 -5.37 -25.07 3.33
N LEU A 233 -5.04 -24.03 2.56
CA LEU A 233 -5.33 -23.97 1.12
C LEU A 233 -4.50 -24.98 0.33
N HIS A 234 -3.32 -25.35 0.84
CA HIS A 234 -2.48 -26.42 0.29
C HIS A 234 -3.07 -27.82 0.46
N LYS A 235 -4.09 -28.00 1.31
CA LYS A 235 -4.68 -29.32 1.62
C LYS A 235 -6.01 -29.61 0.92
N THR A 236 -6.61 -28.61 0.28
CA THR A 236 -7.90 -28.76 -0.42
C THR A 236 -7.72 -29.74 -1.59
N GLU A 237 -8.67 -30.62 -1.93
CA GLU A 237 -8.48 -31.59 -3.04
C GLU A 237 -8.20 -30.95 -4.42
N VAL A 238 -8.53 -29.66 -4.56
CA VAL A 238 -8.18 -28.81 -5.72
C VAL A 238 -6.69 -28.40 -5.71
N SER A 239 -5.94 -28.65 -4.64
CA SER A 239 -4.56 -28.24 -4.39
C SER A 239 -3.48 -29.15 -4.99
N GLN A 240 -3.84 -30.15 -5.81
CA GLN A 240 -2.87 -30.78 -6.73
C GLN A 240 -2.28 -29.77 -7.77
N LEU A 241 -2.61 -28.48 -7.63
CA LEU A 241 -2.24 -27.34 -8.44
C LEU A 241 -1.32 -26.32 -7.73
N LEU A 242 -0.79 -26.63 -6.54
CA LEU A 242 0.12 -25.73 -5.81
C LEU A 242 1.53 -26.32 -5.73
N SER A 243 2.41 -25.91 -6.65
CA SER A 243 3.86 -26.08 -6.45
C SER A 243 4.33 -25.06 -5.41
N SER A 244 4.92 -25.55 -4.32
CA SER A 244 5.41 -24.82 -3.14
C SER A 244 6.32 -23.62 -3.44
#